data_AF-A0A6V7LUF9-F1
#
_entry.id   AF-A0A6V7LUF9-F1
#
_cell.length_a   1.000
_cell.length_b   1.000
_cell.length_c   1.000
_cell.angle_alpha   90.00
_cell.angle_beta   90.00
_cell.angle_gamma   90.00
#
_symmetry.space_group_name_H-M   'P 1'
#
loop_
_entity.id
_entity.type
_entity.pdbx_description
1 polymer ?
#
loop_
_entity_poly.entity_id
_entity_poly.type
_entity_poly.pdbx_seq_one_letter_code
_entity_poly.pdbx_strand_id
1 'polypeptide(L)'
;AIEATKLPSITGGKKPLALDTWNYKNKNYIMYIPDGVELTPEEKIELAKNKQEVVHENTRMTINPFNERQNKEAISEIAKSQSKVHDGKIGVDGKEIVRNPTPRVNGFSFVATPSPRPGECDSPLMTWGQIEGTPFRLDGGDTPLLRSTQGPSFRMAEPPKREKIALQLAEKAGERHRDRKSKALEAARKSFAT
;
A
#
# COMPACT_ATOMS: atom_id res chain seq x y z
N ALA A 1 -34.17 -44.56 45.65
CA ALA A 1 -34.90 -43.43 45.06
C ALA A 1 -33.89 -42.61 44.27
N ILE A 2 -33.96 -42.64 42.94
CA ILE A 2 -32.99 -41.99 42.04
C ILE A 2 -33.70 -40.74 41.50
N GLU A 3 -33.11 -39.58 41.80
CA GLU A 3 -33.60 -38.28 41.37
C GLU A 3 -33.27 -38.10 39.87
N ALA A 4 -34.31 -37.82 39.09
CA ALA A 4 -34.21 -37.73 37.64
C ALA A 4 -33.60 -36.39 37.21
N THR A 5 -32.39 -36.45 36.65
CA THR A 5 -31.72 -35.33 35.97
C THR A 5 -32.53 -34.89 34.76
N LYS A 6 -33.11 -33.69 34.81
CA LYS A 6 -33.87 -33.07 33.73
C LYS A 6 -32.92 -32.57 32.64
N LEU A 7 -32.84 -33.29 31.52
CA LEU A 7 -32.21 -32.79 30.29
C LEU A 7 -33.16 -31.79 29.61
N PRO A 8 -32.75 -30.54 29.33
CA PRO A 8 -33.51 -29.68 28.44
C PRO A 8 -33.31 -30.14 26.99
N SER A 9 -34.42 -30.56 26.38
CA SER A 9 -34.56 -30.77 24.94
C SER A 9 -34.33 -29.47 24.19
N ILE A 10 -33.44 -29.45 23.21
CA ILE A 10 -33.33 -28.35 22.24
C ILE A 10 -34.12 -28.74 20.98
N THR A 11 -35.42 -28.45 21.02
CA THR A 11 -36.26 -28.23 19.84
C THR A 11 -36.42 -26.73 19.64
N GLY A 12 -35.94 -26.21 18.51
CA GLY A 12 -36.26 -24.85 18.04
C GLY A 12 -35.30 -23.74 18.48
N GLY A 13 -34.15 -23.64 17.83
CA GLY A 13 -33.26 -22.48 17.93
C GLY A 13 -32.15 -22.56 16.89
N LYS A 14 -31.96 -21.50 16.10
CA LYS A 14 -31.00 -21.42 15.00
C LYS A 14 -29.62 -21.92 15.46
N LYS A 15 -29.13 -23.02 14.88
CA LYS A 15 -27.75 -23.46 15.08
C LYS A 15 -26.83 -22.39 14.46
N PRO A 16 -25.85 -21.83 15.18
CA PRO A 16 -24.89 -20.92 14.55
C PRO A 16 -24.16 -21.68 13.42
N LEU A 17 -24.07 -21.10 12.23
CA LEU A 17 -23.41 -21.71 11.07
C LEU A 17 -21.88 -21.80 11.21
N ALA A 18 -21.32 -21.24 12.29
CA ALA A 18 -19.89 -21.24 12.56
C ALA A 18 -19.58 -22.13 13.77
N LEU A 19 -18.59 -23.01 13.60
CA LEU A 19 -17.90 -23.64 14.73
C LEU A 19 -17.29 -22.54 15.60
N ASP A 20 -17.51 -22.61 16.91
CA ASP A 20 -16.92 -21.68 17.86
C ASP A 20 -15.40 -21.93 17.91
N THR A 21 -14.64 -21.15 17.17
CA THR A 21 -13.18 -21.24 17.16
C THR A 21 -12.62 -20.41 18.32
N TRP A 22 -11.58 -20.92 18.98
CA TRP A 22 -10.89 -20.13 19.99
C TRP A 22 -10.21 -18.92 19.35
N ASN A 23 -10.55 -17.74 19.84
CA ASN A 23 -9.85 -16.51 19.50
C ASN A 23 -8.43 -16.56 20.08
N TYR A 24 -7.45 -16.97 19.27
CA TYR A 24 -6.04 -16.99 19.64
C TYR A 24 -5.32 -15.77 19.06
N LYS A 25 -4.71 -14.96 19.95
CA LYS A 25 -3.74 -13.93 19.56
C LYS A 25 -2.35 -14.36 20.07
N ASN A 26 -1.37 -14.39 19.17
CA ASN A 26 0.02 -14.67 19.53
C ASN A 26 0.59 -13.49 20.34
N LYS A 27 0.97 -13.73 21.59
CA LYS A 27 1.45 -12.72 22.56
C LYS A 27 2.98 -12.58 22.57
N ASN A 28 3.67 -12.78 21.45
CA ASN A 28 5.13 -12.67 21.42
C ASN A 28 5.59 -11.20 21.39
N TYR A 29 5.56 -10.55 22.56
CA TYR A 29 5.92 -9.14 22.77
C TYR A 29 7.42 -8.85 22.75
N ILE A 30 8.28 -9.88 22.67
CA ILE A 30 9.73 -9.69 22.56
C ILE A 30 10.12 -9.38 21.11
N MET A 31 9.44 -10.01 20.15
CA MET A 31 9.72 -9.85 18.72
C MET A 31 8.86 -8.79 18.04
N TYR A 32 7.69 -8.45 18.60
CA TYR A 32 6.73 -7.53 18.02
C TYR A 32 6.34 -6.41 18.98
N ILE A 33 6.05 -5.23 18.42
CA ILE A 33 5.54 -4.07 19.16
C ILE A 33 4.19 -4.46 19.77
N PRO A 34 3.96 -4.20 21.07
CA PRO A 34 2.70 -4.56 21.70
C PRO A 34 1.52 -3.84 21.05
N ASP A 35 0.38 -4.54 20.96
CA ASP A 35 -0.90 -3.94 20.59
C ASP A 35 -1.16 -2.77 21.56
N GLY A 36 -1.26 -1.55 21.01
CA GLY A 36 -1.55 -0.36 21.79
C GLY A 36 -2.93 -0.45 22.46
N VAL A 37 -3.12 0.34 23.52
CA VAL A 37 -4.43 0.48 24.16
C VAL A 37 -5.36 1.22 23.18
N GLU A 38 -6.56 0.69 22.98
CA GLU A 38 -7.56 1.40 22.19
C GLU A 38 -7.91 2.72 22.87
N LEU A 39 -7.86 3.83 22.12
CA LEU A 39 -8.24 5.13 22.67
C LEU A 39 -9.65 5.03 23.25
N THR A 40 -9.77 5.53 24.48
CA THR A 40 -11.04 5.74 25.14
C THR A 40 -11.94 6.65 24.30
N PRO A 41 -13.27 6.55 24.44
CA PRO A 41 -14.18 7.44 23.71
C PRO A 41 -13.88 8.92 24.00
N GLU A 42 -13.42 9.23 25.22
CA GLU A 42 -13.02 10.58 25.63
C GLU A 42 -11.78 11.06 24.88
N GLU A 43 -10.71 10.25 24.82
CA GLU A 43 -9.50 10.58 24.06
C GLU A 43 -9.80 10.74 22.56
N LYS A 44 -10.71 9.95 21.99
CA LYS A 44 -11.15 10.13 20.59
C LYS A 44 -11.81 11.49 20.37
N ILE A 45 -12.61 11.95 21.33
CA ILE A 45 -13.27 13.26 21.28
C ILE A 45 -12.24 14.38 21.42
N GLU A 46 -11.27 14.25 22.34
CA GLU A 46 -10.19 15.23 22.49
C GLU A 46 -9.33 15.32 21.24
N LEU A 47 -9.01 14.20 20.60
CA LEU A 47 -8.23 14.16 19.37
C LEU A 47 -8.99 14.81 18.21
N ALA A 48 -10.32 14.64 18.16
CA ALA A 48 -11.18 15.33 17.21
C ALA A 48 -11.24 16.86 17.47
N LYS A 49 -11.24 17.28 18.73
CA LYS A 49 -11.18 18.71 19.12
C LYS A 49 -9.82 19.33 18.80
N ASN A 50 -8.74 18.58 18.98
CA ASN A 50 -7.37 19.00 18.69
C ASN A 50 -7.01 18.92 17.20
N LYS A 51 -8.00 18.74 16.32
CA LYS A 51 -7.77 18.76 14.88
C LYS A 51 -7.25 20.14 14.48
N GLN A 52 -6.14 20.15 13.75
CA GLN A 52 -5.53 21.38 13.26
C GLN A 52 -6.52 22.16 12.38
N GLU A 53 -6.78 23.40 12.74
CA GLU A 53 -7.56 24.36 11.96
C GLU A 53 -6.65 25.53 11.56
N VAL A 54 -6.79 25.99 10.32
CA VAL A 54 -6.03 27.14 9.82
C VAL A 54 -6.77 28.40 10.27
N VAL A 55 -6.15 29.22 11.12
CA VAL A 55 -6.68 30.55 11.48
C VAL A 55 -6.37 31.53 10.35
N HIS A 56 -7.39 31.90 9.58
CA HIS A 56 -7.23 32.65 8.34
C HIS A 56 -6.87 34.13 8.56
N GLU A 57 -7.17 34.68 9.74
CA GLU A 57 -6.83 36.05 10.15
C GLU A 57 -5.33 36.35 10.10
N ASN A 58 -4.50 35.33 10.34
CA ASN A 58 -3.03 35.43 10.29
C ASN A 58 -2.44 35.10 8.91
N THR A 59 -3.29 34.94 7.89
CA THR A 59 -2.87 34.62 6.53
C THR A 59 -3.33 35.70 5.56
N ARG A 60 -2.71 35.78 4.38
CA ARG A 60 -3.16 36.70 3.31
C ARG A 60 -4.56 36.34 2.78
N MET A 61 -5.06 35.14 3.07
CA MET A 61 -6.33 34.63 2.60
C MET A 61 -7.36 34.72 3.72
N THR A 62 -8.31 35.64 3.60
CA THR A 62 -9.38 35.82 4.61
C THR A 62 -10.41 34.71 4.60
N ILE A 63 -10.52 33.98 3.48
CA ILE A 63 -11.46 32.87 3.28
C ILE A 63 -10.70 31.75 2.58
N ASN A 64 -11.04 30.49 2.92
CA ASN A 64 -10.49 29.32 2.24
C ASN A 64 -10.86 29.38 0.75
N PRO A 65 -9.91 29.54 -0.18
CA PRO A 65 -10.20 29.64 -1.61
C PRO A 65 -10.57 28.27 -2.22
N PHE A 66 -10.32 27.18 -1.50
CA PHE A 66 -10.61 25.83 -1.96
C PHE A 66 -11.99 25.40 -1.50
N ASN A 67 -12.86 25.06 -2.45
CA ASN A 67 -14.15 24.48 -2.14
C ASN A 67 -13.97 23.05 -1.65
N GLU A 68 -13.98 22.85 -0.34
CA GLU A 68 -13.76 21.54 0.27
C GLU A 68 -14.78 20.48 -0.18
N ARG A 69 -16.02 20.88 -0.51
CA ARG A 69 -17.06 19.93 -0.97
C ARG A 69 -16.70 19.36 -2.34
N GLN A 70 -16.38 20.24 -3.29
CA GLN A 70 -15.96 19.84 -4.64
C GLN A 70 -14.64 19.06 -4.60
N ASN A 71 -13.70 19.44 -3.74
CA ASN A 71 -12.45 18.69 -3.59
C ASN A 71 -12.69 17.28 -3.03
N LYS A 72 -13.55 17.12 -2.02
CA LYS A 72 -13.91 15.80 -1.48
C LYS A 72 -14.58 14.91 -2.53
N GLU A 73 -15.49 15.46 -3.32
CA GLU A 73 -16.15 14.74 -4.41
C GLU A 73 -15.13 14.31 -5.46
N ALA A 74 -14.29 15.23 -5.95
CA ALA A 74 -13.25 14.95 -6.92
C ALA A 74 -12.25 13.89 -6.43
N ILE A 75 -11.78 13.98 -5.18
CA ILE A 75 -10.90 12.98 -4.57
C ILE A 75 -11.60 11.61 -4.52
N SER A 76 -12.89 11.58 -4.16
CA SER A 76 -13.67 10.34 -4.11
C SER A 76 -13.86 9.71 -5.49
N GLU A 77 -14.06 10.52 -6.53
CA GLU A 77 -14.19 10.07 -7.91
C GLU A 77 -12.87 9.55 -8.46
N ILE A 78 -11.76 10.25 -8.17
CA ILE A 78 -10.41 9.80 -8.51
C ILE A 78 -10.11 8.47 -7.81
N ALA A 79 -10.45 8.31 -6.53
CA ALA A 79 -10.26 7.04 -5.82
C ALA A 79 -11.09 5.89 -6.44
N LYS A 80 -12.33 6.18 -6.84
CA LYS A 80 -13.21 5.22 -7.52
C LYS A 80 -12.70 4.85 -8.92
N SER A 81 -12.11 5.79 -9.65
CA SER A 81 -11.55 5.56 -10.99
C SER A 81 -10.22 4.83 -10.94
N GLN A 82 -9.33 5.19 -10.00
CA GLN A 82 -8.06 4.49 -9.79
C GLN A 82 -8.31 3.03 -9.39
N SER A 83 -9.22 2.79 -8.46
CA SER A 83 -9.59 1.42 -8.11
C SER A 83 -10.20 0.65 -9.29
N LYS A 84 -10.76 1.30 -10.33
CA LYS A 84 -11.26 0.61 -11.57
C LYS A 84 -10.08 0.18 -12.42
N VAL A 85 -9.10 1.06 -12.55
CA VAL A 85 -7.88 0.82 -13.32
C VAL A 85 -6.96 -0.22 -12.67
N HIS A 86 -7.08 -0.41 -11.35
CA HIS A 86 -6.34 -1.42 -10.59
C HIS A 86 -7.06 -2.76 -10.46
N ASP A 87 -8.30 -2.90 -10.95
CA ASP A 87 -9.00 -4.18 -10.97
C ASP A 87 -8.24 -5.18 -11.86
N GLY A 88 -7.93 -6.36 -11.32
CA GLY A 88 -7.14 -7.39 -12.01
C GLY A 88 -5.62 -7.15 -12.01
N LYS A 89 -5.11 -6.10 -11.37
CA LYS A 89 -3.67 -5.91 -11.16
C LYS A 89 -3.20 -6.61 -9.89
N ILE A 90 -1.99 -7.15 -9.93
CA ILE A 90 -1.31 -7.69 -8.75
C ILE A 90 -0.80 -6.52 -7.90
N GLY A 91 -1.28 -6.43 -6.66
CA GLY A 91 -0.82 -5.45 -5.68
C GLY A 91 0.58 -5.74 -5.16
N VAL A 92 1.13 -4.83 -4.37
CA VAL A 92 2.46 -4.95 -3.74
C VAL A 92 2.61 -6.22 -2.88
N ASP A 93 1.50 -6.74 -2.36
CA ASP A 93 1.45 -7.98 -1.56
C ASP A 93 1.43 -9.26 -2.41
N GLY A 94 1.55 -9.15 -3.74
CA GLY A 94 1.49 -10.28 -4.67
C GLY A 94 0.09 -10.86 -4.88
N LYS A 95 -0.95 -10.21 -4.35
CA LYS A 95 -2.36 -10.61 -4.50
C LYS A 95 -3.09 -9.75 -5.52
N GLU A 96 -3.98 -10.35 -6.28
CA GLU A 96 -4.84 -9.65 -7.23
C GLU A 96 -5.81 -8.72 -6.49
N ILE A 97 -5.89 -7.47 -6.95
CA ILE A 97 -6.87 -6.50 -6.48
C ILE A 97 -8.18 -6.80 -7.23
N VAL A 98 -9.05 -7.60 -6.62
CA VAL A 98 -10.36 -7.96 -7.18
C VAL A 98 -11.44 -7.12 -6.51
N ARG A 99 -12.21 -6.37 -7.30
CA ARG A 99 -13.29 -5.51 -6.80
C ARG A 99 -14.44 -6.27 -6.12
N ASN A 100 -14.74 -7.46 -6.61
CA ASN A 100 -15.77 -8.33 -6.08
C ASN A 100 -15.16 -9.72 -5.79
N PRO A 101 -14.66 -9.99 -4.58
CA PRO A 101 -14.14 -11.30 -4.27
C PRO A 101 -15.28 -12.33 -4.40
N THR A 102 -15.08 -13.36 -5.23
CA THR A 102 -15.98 -14.51 -5.23
C THR A 102 -15.94 -15.16 -3.84
N PRO A 103 -17.08 -15.64 -3.31
CA PRO A 103 -17.11 -16.28 -2.00
C PRO A 103 -16.09 -17.41 -1.98
N ARG A 104 -15.21 -17.39 -0.97
CA ARG A 104 -14.18 -18.42 -0.79
C ARG A 104 -14.73 -19.55 0.05
N VAL A 105 -14.55 -20.78 -0.41
CA VAL A 105 -14.85 -22.01 0.35
C VAL A 105 -13.52 -22.64 0.75
N ASN A 106 -13.25 -22.78 2.05
CA ASN A 106 -12.00 -23.35 2.58
C ASN A 106 -10.71 -22.71 2.00
N GLY A 107 -10.74 -21.40 1.70
CA GLY A 107 -9.59 -20.67 1.16
C GLY A 107 -9.45 -20.69 -0.37
N PHE A 108 -10.29 -21.45 -1.08
CA PHE A 108 -10.33 -21.50 -2.54
C PHE A 108 -11.46 -20.64 -3.10
N SER A 109 -11.21 -19.92 -4.19
CA SER A 109 -12.23 -19.18 -4.94
C SER A 109 -12.91 -20.08 -5.96
N PHE A 110 -14.18 -19.81 -6.28
CA PHE A 110 -14.87 -20.49 -7.36
C PHE A 110 -14.16 -20.22 -8.70
N VAL A 111 -13.69 -21.27 -9.34
CA VAL A 111 -13.12 -21.23 -10.69
C VAL A 111 -14.27 -21.34 -11.68
N ALA A 112 -14.29 -20.50 -12.71
CA ALA A 112 -15.26 -20.64 -13.80
C ALA A 112 -15.07 -22.00 -14.48
N THR A 113 -16.16 -22.63 -14.92
CA THR A 113 -16.10 -23.91 -15.64
C THR A 113 -15.20 -23.74 -16.87
N PRO A 114 -14.09 -24.48 -16.98
CA PRO A 114 -13.22 -24.37 -18.16
C PRO A 114 -14.03 -24.77 -19.39
N SER A 115 -13.82 -24.06 -20.51
CA SER A 115 -14.51 -24.37 -21.75
C SER A 115 -14.23 -25.82 -22.16
N PRO A 116 -15.24 -26.61 -22.57
CA PRO A 116 -15.07 -28.01 -22.96
C PRO A 116 -14.31 -28.18 -24.28
N ARG A 117 -13.81 -27.09 -24.89
CA ARG A 117 -13.02 -27.09 -26.12
C ARG A 117 -11.53 -27.13 -25.76
N PRO A 118 -10.84 -28.27 -25.91
CA PRO A 118 -9.40 -28.33 -25.68
C PRO A 118 -8.68 -27.46 -26.71
N GLY A 119 -7.78 -26.58 -26.25
CA GLY A 119 -6.91 -25.75 -27.12
C GLY A 119 -7.25 -24.26 -27.22
N GLU A 120 -8.30 -23.76 -26.58
CA GLU A 120 -8.64 -22.32 -26.58
C GLU A 120 -8.16 -21.58 -25.30
N CYS A 121 -7.69 -22.30 -24.28
CA CYS A 121 -7.13 -21.74 -23.04
C CYS A 121 -5.61 -21.57 -23.06
N ASP A 122 -4.94 -21.96 -24.14
CA ASP A 122 -3.56 -21.54 -24.34
C ASP A 122 -3.61 -20.07 -24.75
N SER A 123 -3.29 -19.19 -23.79
CA SER A 123 -2.87 -17.82 -24.07
C SER A 123 -2.16 -17.79 -25.41
N PRO A 124 -2.46 -16.84 -26.33
CA PRO A 124 -1.73 -16.78 -27.58
C PRO A 124 -0.26 -16.87 -27.25
N LEU A 125 0.48 -17.75 -27.94
CA LEU A 125 1.92 -17.90 -27.78
C LEU A 125 2.51 -16.50 -27.98
N MET A 126 2.66 -15.79 -26.87
CA MET A 126 3.09 -14.41 -26.83
C MET A 126 4.51 -14.52 -27.30
N THR A 127 4.71 -14.25 -28.59
CA THR A 127 6.03 -14.24 -29.17
C THR A 127 6.66 -12.97 -28.64
N TRP A 128 7.24 -13.05 -27.44
CA TRP A 128 8.37 -12.21 -27.11
C TRP A 128 9.38 -12.58 -28.17
N GLY A 129 9.54 -11.72 -29.18
CA GLY A 129 10.58 -11.90 -30.18
C GLY A 129 11.87 -12.31 -29.48
N GLN A 130 12.62 -13.22 -30.08
CA GLN A 130 13.85 -13.74 -29.50
C GLN A 130 14.80 -12.58 -29.19
N ILE A 131 15.03 -12.30 -27.89
CA ILE A 131 16.09 -11.38 -27.44
C ILE A 131 17.18 -12.23 -26.80
N GLU A 132 17.88 -12.99 -27.62
CA GLU A 132 19.16 -13.62 -27.29
C GLU A 132 20.26 -12.56 -27.38
N GLY A 133 20.28 -11.63 -26.42
CA GLY A 133 21.32 -10.60 -26.37
C GLY A 133 21.47 -9.98 -25.01
N THR A 134 22.61 -10.21 -24.35
CA THR A 134 23.13 -9.33 -23.30
C THR A 134 23.21 -7.92 -23.89
N PRO A 135 22.56 -6.89 -23.30
CA PRO A 135 22.58 -5.55 -23.89
C PRO A 135 24.03 -5.05 -23.98
N PHE A 136 24.56 -5.05 -25.20
CA PHE A 136 25.91 -4.62 -25.51
C PHE A 136 25.96 -3.10 -25.56
N ARG A 137 26.99 -2.52 -24.95
CA ARG A 137 27.28 -1.10 -25.13
C ARG A 137 27.78 -0.93 -26.56
N LEU A 138 26.96 -0.37 -27.44
CA LEU A 138 27.44 0.12 -28.73
C LEU A 138 28.46 1.23 -28.44
N ASP A 139 29.75 0.91 -28.55
CA ASP A 139 30.77 1.94 -28.71
C ASP A 139 30.38 2.74 -29.96
N GLY A 140 30.34 4.07 -29.82
CA GLY A 140 29.65 5.00 -30.72
C GLY A 140 30.20 5.12 -32.15
N GLY A 141 30.84 4.07 -32.69
CA GLY A 141 31.38 4.00 -34.04
C GLY A 141 30.78 2.91 -34.95
N ASP A 142 30.04 1.91 -34.42
CA ASP A 142 29.62 0.73 -35.22
C ASP A 142 28.13 0.69 -35.57
N THR A 143 27.40 1.76 -35.27
CA THR A 143 26.14 2.06 -35.96
C THR A 143 26.49 2.94 -37.15
N PRO A 144 26.06 2.64 -38.39
CA PRO A 144 26.32 3.53 -39.51
C PRO A 144 25.78 4.89 -39.09
N LEU A 145 26.68 5.88 -39.04
CA LEU A 145 26.33 7.28 -38.84
C LEU A 145 25.43 7.67 -40.00
N LEU A 146 24.14 7.34 -39.88
CA LEU A 146 23.08 7.99 -40.59
C LEU A 146 23.22 9.43 -40.13
N ARG A 147 23.85 10.24 -40.97
CA ARG A 147 23.74 11.69 -40.97
C ARG A 147 22.28 12.03 -41.25
N SER A 148 21.41 11.71 -40.30
CA SER A 148 20.02 12.11 -40.29
C SER A 148 19.91 13.22 -39.26
N THR A 149 20.17 14.42 -39.75
CA THR A 149 19.82 15.69 -39.10
C THR A 149 18.29 15.90 -39.12
N GLN A 150 17.49 14.84 -39.03
CA GLN A 150 16.02 14.88 -39.15
C GLN A 150 15.38 13.77 -38.29
N GLY A 151 15.47 13.92 -36.96
CA GLY A 151 14.72 13.11 -36.01
C GLY A 151 14.80 13.70 -34.60
N PRO A 152 13.75 13.60 -33.76
CA PRO A 152 13.78 14.12 -32.40
C PRO A 152 14.89 13.41 -31.60
N SER A 153 15.95 14.13 -31.28
CA SER A 153 17.02 13.64 -30.42
C SER A 153 16.62 13.83 -28.96
N PHE A 154 16.68 12.74 -28.18
CA PHE A 154 16.45 12.82 -26.75
C PHE A 154 17.69 13.41 -26.07
N ARG A 155 17.53 14.54 -25.40
CA ARG A 155 18.56 15.14 -24.54
C ARG A 155 17.98 15.35 -23.15
N MET A 156 18.64 14.81 -22.13
CA MET A 156 18.29 15.10 -20.74
C MET A 156 18.70 16.54 -20.41
N ALA A 157 17.74 17.36 -20.00
CA ALA A 157 18.01 18.71 -19.53
C ALA A 157 18.74 18.67 -18.19
N GLU A 158 19.62 19.63 -17.96
CA GLU A 158 20.25 19.80 -16.66
C GLU A 158 19.21 20.25 -15.62
N PRO A 159 19.21 19.71 -14.39
CA PRO A 159 18.23 20.07 -13.38
C PRO A 159 18.28 21.57 -13.06
N PRO A 160 17.12 22.23 -12.93
CA PRO A 160 17.04 23.66 -12.63
C PRO A 160 17.67 23.97 -11.26
N LYS A 161 18.11 25.23 -11.10
CA LYS A 161 18.76 25.70 -9.85
C LYS A 161 17.94 25.40 -8.59
N ARG A 162 16.60 25.47 -8.69
CA ARG A 162 15.68 25.15 -7.60
C ARG A 162 15.79 23.69 -7.16
N GLU A 163 15.84 22.76 -8.10
CA GLU A 163 15.92 21.33 -7.81
C GLU A 163 17.28 20.97 -7.21
N LYS A 164 18.36 21.58 -7.71
CA LYS A 164 19.69 21.43 -7.10
C LYS A 164 19.70 21.83 -5.63
N ILE A 165 19.08 22.98 -5.30
CA ILE A 165 18.96 23.44 -3.91
C ILE A 165 18.10 22.49 -3.08
N ALA A 166 16.98 22.00 -3.64
CA ALA A 166 16.11 21.05 -2.95
C ALA A 166 16.85 19.73 -2.63
N LEU A 167 17.64 19.20 -3.57
CA LEU A 167 18.47 18.01 -3.38
C LEU A 167 19.53 18.24 -2.29
N GLN A 168 20.22 19.39 -2.32
CA GLN A 168 21.20 19.74 -1.29
C GLN A 168 20.57 19.86 0.11
N LEU A 169 19.36 20.42 0.20
CA LEU A 169 18.64 20.50 1.48
C LEU A 169 18.22 19.12 1.98
N ALA A 170 17.73 18.25 1.08
CA ALA A 170 17.35 16.89 1.42
C ALA A 170 18.57 16.07 1.91
N GLU A 171 19.71 16.18 1.22
CA GLU A 171 20.96 15.53 1.61
C GLU A 171 21.42 15.98 3.00
N LYS A 172 21.49 17.30 3.23
CA LYS A 172 21.88 17.88 4.52
C LYS A 172 20.92 17.51 5.66
N ALA A 173 19.61 17.43 5.38
CA ALA A 173 18.63 16.96 6.36
C ALA A 173 18.83 15.47 6.69
N GLY A 174 19.09 14.64 5.68
CA GLY A 174 19.38 13.22 5.82
C GLY A 174 20.64 12.96 6.64
N GLU A 175 21.74 13.67 6.36
CA GLU A 175 22.97 13.63 7.16
C GLU A 175 22.71 13.93 8.64
N ARG A 176 22.04 15.04 8.94
CA ARG A 176 21.71 15.40 10.33
C ARG A 176 20.87 14.34 11.04
N HIS A 177 20.00 13.65 10.32
CA HIS A 177 19.19 12.55 10.88
C HIS A 177 20.05 11.31 11.16
N ARG A 178 20.92 10.93 10.22
CA ARG A 178 21.86 9.81 10.39
C ARG A 178 22.81 10.05 11.55
N ASP A 179 23.37 11.24 11.67
CA ASP A 179 24.30 11.61 12.75
C ASP A 179 23.64 11.54 14.12
N ARG A 180 22.42 12.06 14.26
CA ARG A 180 21.66 11.97 15.51
C ARG A 180 21.37 10.52 15.88
N LYS A 181 20.96 9.70 14.92
CA LYS A 181 20.71 8.26 15.14
C LYS A 181 21.99 7.54 15.56
N SER A 182 23.10 7.81 14.88
CA SER A 182 24.41 7.22 15.20
C SER A 182 24.86 7.60 16.62
N LYS A 183 24.81 8.88 16.97
CA LYS A 183 25.17 9.36 18.31
C LYS A 183 24.26 8.78 19.41
N ALA A 184 22.96 8.70 19.16
CA ALA A 184 22.02 8.10 20.11
C ALA A 184 22.31 6.60 20.32
N LEU A 185 22.60 5.86 19.25
CA LEU A 185 23.01 4.46 19.33
C LEU A 185 24.33 4.29 20.08
N GLU A 186 25.32 5.14 19.84
CA GLU A 186 26.61 5.10 20.54
C GLU A 186 26.44 5.41 22.03
N ALA A 187 25.62 6.41 22.38
CA ALA A 187 25.32 6.75 23.76
C ALA A 187 24.62 5.60 24.51
N ALA A 188 23.61 4.97 23.87
CA ALA A 188 22.95 3.79 24.42
C ALA A 188 23.94 2.62 24.59
N ARG A 189 24.81 2.39 23.60
CA ARG A 189 25.84 1.35 23.70
C ARG A 189 26.81 1.60 24.87
N LYS A 190 27.19 2.86 25.11
CA LYS A 190 28.04 3.24 26.26
C LYS A 190 27.33 3.00 27.60
N SER A 191 26.03 3.30 27.70
CA SER A 191 25.27 3.06 28.94
C SER A 191 25.08 1.58 29.27
N PHE A 192 25.08 0.68 28.27
CA PHE A 192 25.00 -0.77 28.49
C PHE A 192 26.36 -1.43 28.80
N ALA A 193 27.47 -0.72 28.60
CA ALA A 193 28.81 -1.22 28.86
C ALA A 193 29.35 -0.83 30.25
N THR A 194 28.55 -0.10 31.05
CA THR A 194 28.78 0.18 32.47
C THR A 194 27.88 -0.72 33.30
#